data_AF-A0A1X7H238-F1
#
_entry.id   AF-A0A1X7H238-F1
#
_cell.length_a   1.000
_cell.length_b   1.000
_cell.length_c   1.000
_cell.angle_alpha   90.00
_cell.angle_beta   90.00
_cell.angle_gamma   90.00
#
_symmetry.space_group_name_H-M   'P 1'
#
loop_
_entity.id
_entity.type
_entity.pdbx_description
1 polymer ?
#
loop_
_entity_poly.entity_id
_entity_poly.type
_entity_poly.pdbx_seq_one_letter_code
_entity_poly.pdbx_strand_id
1 'polypeptide(L)'
;MPDIATTDELRRHIAQAQAGVAALARREPENSWLASIQRQLDYVDTAARNGAKRLDCAEDLNFGLLASHYVDDVDSELAAKLHAISAATRRLFGG
;
A
#
# COMPACT_ATOMS: atom_id res chain seq x y z
N MET A 1 11.93 10.30 -2.33
CA MET A 1 10.65 9.63 -2.08
C MET A 1 9.66 10.64 -1.52
N PRO A 2 8.35 10.54 -1.82
CA PRO A 2 7.35 11.44 -1.24
C PRO A 2 7.27 11.26 0.28
N ASP A 3 7.34 12.37 1.02
CA ASP A 3 7.11 12.38 2.48
C ASP A 3 5.60 12.47 2.72
N ILE A 4 4.98 11.34 3.08
CA ILE A 4 3.53 11.23 3.31
C ILE A 4 3.25 11.56 4.78
N ALA A 5 3.05 12.83 5.09
CA ALA A 5 2.99 13.34 6.46
C ALA A 5 1.62 13.21 7.11
N THR A 6 0.55 13.11 6.32
CA THR A 6 -0.83 13.10 6.82
C THR A 6 -1.63 11.88 6.35
N THR A 7 -2.72 11.57 7.06
CA THR A 7 -3.66 10.52 6.62
C THR A 7 -4.33 10.86 5.30
N ASP A 8 -4.61 12.13 5.01
CA ASP A 8 -5.19 12.55 3.72
C ASP A 8 -4.20 12.36 2.56
N GLU A 9 -2.92 12.67 2.77
CA GLU A 9 -1.87 12.35 1.81
C GLU A 9 -1.75 10.84 1.62
N LEU A 10 -1.75 10.07 2.70
CA LEU A 10 -1.68 8.61 2.64
C LEU A 10 -2.80 8.05 1.77
N ARG A 11 -4.04 8.50 1.98
CA ARG A 11 -5.20 8.06 1.19
C ARG A 11 -5.08 8.40 -0.29
N ARG A 12 -4.59 9.59 -0.63
CA ARG A 12 -4.31 9.96 -2.03
C ARG A 12 -3.27 9.05 -2.67
N HIS A 13 -2.21 8.73 -1.94
CA HIS A 13 -1.17 7.81 -2.42
C HIS A 13 -1.69 6.37 -2.55
N ILE A 14 -2.53 5.91 -1.62
CA ILE A 14 -3.19 4.60 -1.69
C ILE A 14 -4.08 4.52 -2.94
N ALA A 15 -4.91 5.52 -3.22
CA ALA A 15 -5.77 5.52 -4.40
C ALA A 15 -4.96 5.40 -5.71
N GLN A 16 -3.81 6.11 -5.80
CA GLN A 16 -2.90 5.99 -6.93
C GLN A 16 -2.26 4.60 -7.03
N ALA A 17 -1.81 4.04 -5.90
CA ALA A 17 -1.20 2.72 -5.86
C ALA A 17 -2.23 1.62 -6.22
N GLN A 18 -3.47 1.72 -5.75
CA GLN A 18 -4.56 0.81 -6.11
C GLN A 18 -4.83 0.81 -7.62
N ALA A 19 -4.81 1.98 -8.27
CA ALA A 19 -4.96 2.06 -9.72
C ALA A 19 -3.79 1.37 -10.46
N GLY A 20 -2.55 1.57 -9.98
CA GLY A 20 -1.36 0.89 -10.50
C GLY A 20 -1.41 -0.62 -10.33
N VAL A 21 -1.73 -1.11 -9.12
CA VAL A 21 -1.89 -2.53 -8.82
C VAL A 21 -2.99 -3.16 -9.68
N ALA A 22 -4.12 -2.48 -9.88
CA ALA A 22 -5.20 -2.97 -10.74
C ALA A 22 -4.77 -3.02 -12.22
N ALA A 23 -3.97 -2.08 -12.69
CA ALA A 23 -3.40 -2.11 -14.04
C ALA A 23 -2.41 -3.28 -14.20
N LEU A 24 -1.56 -3.51 -13.19
CA LEU A 24 -0.62 -4.63 -13.17
C LEU A 24 -1.36 -5.98 -13.10
N ALA A 25 -2.40 -6.10 -12.29
CA ALA A 25 -3.20 -7.33 -12.18
C ALA A 25 -3.91 -7.72 -13.49
N ARG A 26 -4.28 -6.74 -14.33
CA ARG A 26 -4.78 -7.02 -15.68
C ARG A 26 -3.71 -7.58 -16.61
N ARG A 27 -2.44 -7.22 -16.39
CA ARG A 27 -1.29 -7.72 -17.16
C ARG A 27 -0.80 -9.07 -16.65
N GLU A 28 -0.94 -9.31 -15.34
CA GLU A 28 -0.50 -10.52 -14.64
C GLU A 28 -1.64 -11.17 -13.83
N PRO A 29 -2.65 -11.76 -14.48
CA PRO A 29 -3.84 -12.29 -13.80
C PRO A 29 -3.55 -13.47 -12.85
N GLU A 30 -2.47 -14.22 -13.10
CA GLU A 30 -2.05 -15.36 -12.27
C GLU A 30 -1.32 -14.94 -10.99
N ASN A 31 -0.95 -13.65 -10.87
CA ASN A 31 -0.20 -13.13 -9.74
C ASN A 31 -1.12 -12.84 -8.54
N SER A 32 -1.43 -13.88 -7.77
CA SER A 32 -2.32 -13.81 -6.61
C SER A 32 -1.84 -12.84 -5.51
N TRP A 33 -0.57 -12.45 -5.51
CA TRP A 33 -0.02 -11.48 -4.56
C TRP A 33 -0.54 -10.06 -4.80
N LEU A 34 -0.89 -9.70 -6.05
CA LEU A 34 -1.47 -8.39 -6.37
C LEU A 34 -2.84 -8.21 -5.69
N ALA A 35 -3.64 -9.26 -5.61
CA ALA A 35 -4.90 -9.25 -4.85
C ALA A 35 -4.66 -9.08 -3.34
N SER A 36 -3.58 -9.66 -2.81
CA SER A 36 -3.18 -9.48 -1.41
C SER A 36 -2.77 -8.03 -1.12
N ILE A 37 -1.92 -7.44 -1.97
CA ILE A 37 -1.53 -6.02 -1.88
C ILE A 37 -2.78 -5.13 -1.89
N GLN A 38 -3.71 -5.39 -2.81
CA GLN A 38 -4.91 -4.58 -2.94
C GLN A 38 -5.80 -4.63 -1.69
N ARG A 39 -5.98 -5.80 -1.06
CA ARG A 39 -6.73 -5.92 0.21
C ARG A 39 -6.06 -5.18 1.36
N GLN A 40 -4.73 -5.24 1.45
CA GLN A 40 -3.99 -4.53 2.49
C GLN A 40 -4.08 -3.00 2.32
N LEU A 41 -4.00 -2.51 1.08
CA LEU A 41 -4.21 -1.09 0.78
C LEU A 41 -5.63 -0.63 1.14
N ASP A 42 -6.65 -1.44 0.86
CA ASP A 42 -8.04 -1.15 1.19
C ASP A 42 -8.29 -1.08 2.71
N TYR A 43 -7.67 -1.99 3.46
CA TYR A 43 -7.70 -1.96 4.93
C TYR A 43 -7.13 -0.64 5.48
N VAL A 44 -5.96 -0.21 4.98
CA VAL A 44 -5.33 1.05 5.41
C VAL A 44 -6.16 2.27 4.99
N ASP A 45 -6.70 2.33 3.77
CA ASP A 45 -7.56 3.44 3.34
C ASP A 45 -8.83 3.53 4.20
N THR A 46 -9.46 2.39 4.47
CA THR A 46 -10.66 2.34 5.33
C THR A 46 -10.37 2.85 6.73
N ALA A 47 -9.27 2.40 7.34
CA ALA A 47 -8.89 2.86 8.67
C ALA A 47 -8.55 4.36 8.70
N ALA A 48 -7.78 4.84 7.70
CA ALA A 48 -7.46 6.26 7.56
C ALA A 48 -8.72 7.12 7.37
N ARG A 49 -9.66 6.65 6.54
CA ARG A 49 -10.94 7.30 6.27
C ARG A 49 -11.82 7.39 7.52
N ASN A 50 -11.80 6.34 8.35
CA ASN A 50 -12.55 6.29 9.60
C ASN A 50 -11.90 7.08 10.75
N GLY A 51 -10.75 7.72 10.50
CA GLY A 51 -10.04 8.48 11.52
C GLY A 51 -9.42 7.61 12.61
N ALA A 52 -9.06 6.36 12.29
CA ALA A 52 -8.38 5.47 13.22
C ALA A 52 -7.05 6.11 13.68
N LYS A 53 -6.69 5.91 14.95
CA LYS A 53 -5.41 6.36 15.51
C LYS A 53 -4.34 5.27 15.52
N ARG A 54 -4.75 4.02 15.32
CA ARG A 54 -3.91 2.81 15.31
C ARG A 54 -4.53 1.77 14.37
N LEU A 55 -3.74 0.82 13.91
CA LEU A 55 -4.22 -0.34 13.18
C LEU A 55 -4.04 -1.59 14.05
N ASP A 56 -5.10 -2.37 14.23
CA ASP A 56 -5.04 -3.59 15.04
C ASP A 56 -4.13 -4.66 14.40
N CYS A 57 -4.01 -4.64 13.07
CA CYS A 57 -3.17 -5.55 12.30
C CYS A 57 -1.97 -4.85 11.67
N ALA A 58 -1.45 -3.79 12.29
CA ALA A 58 -0.32 -3.01 11.74
C ALA A 58 0.91 -3.89 11.42
N GLU A 59 1.19 -4.86 12.29
CA GLU A 59 2.34 -5.77 12.19
C GLU A 59 2.18 -6.81 11.08
N ASP A 60 0.95 -7.14 10.70
CA ASP A 60 0.64 -8.11 9.65
C ASP A 60 0.70 -7.51 8.24
N LEU A 61 0.78 -6.18 8.13
CA LEU A 61 0.88 -5.48 6.85
C LEU A 61 2.26 -5.67 6.22
N ASN A 62 2.29 -6.48 5.17
CA ASN A 62 3.50 -6.87 4.44
C ASN A 62 3.49 -6.44 2.96
N PHE A 63 2.52 -5.64 2.50
CA PHE A 63 2.45 -5.18 1.11
C PHE A 63 3.71 -4.45 0.64
N GLY A 64 4.47 -3.81 1.54
CA GLY A 64 5.79 -3.27 1.24
C GLY A 64 6.81 -4.36 0.89
N LEU A 65 6.83 -5.47 1.63
CA LEU A 65 7.68 -6.62 1.32
C LEU A 65 7.23 -7.32 0.03
N LEU A 66 5.92 -7.49 -0.16
CA LEU A 66 5.36 -8.05 -1.40
C LEU A 66 5.73 -7.19 -2.63
N ALA A 67 5.81 -5.87 -2.46
CA ALA A 67 6.24 -4.97 -3.52
C ALA A 67 7.67 -5.27 -3.99
N SER A 68 8.62 -5.46 -3.06
CA SER A 68 10.00 -5.84 -3.43
C SER A 68 10.08 -7.16 -4.17
N HIS A 69 9.26 -8.15 -3.80
CA HIS A 69 9.35 -9.49 -4.39
C HIS A 69 8.61 -9.65 -5.71
N TYR A 70 7.53 -8.92 -5.93
CA TYR A 70 6.60 -9.20 -7.02
C TYR A 70 6.27 -7.99 -7.89
N VAL A 71 6.62 -6.78 -7.47
CA VAL A 71 6.29 -5.55 -8.20
C VAL A 71 7.56 -4.86 -8.69
N ASP A 72 8.66 -4.89 -7.94
CA ASP A 72 9.87 -4.12 -8.24
C ASP A 72 10.47 -4.43 -9.62
N ASP A 73 10.57 -5.71 -9.96
CA ASP A 73 11.11 -6.15 -11.26
C ASP A 73 10.21 -5.78 -12.46
N VAL A 74 8.93 -5.49 -12.22
CA VAL A 74 7.93 -5.22 -13.28
C VAL A 74 7.59 -3.74 -13.39
N ASP A 75 7.45 -3.07 -12.24
CA ASP A 75 7.07 -1.68 -12.08
C ASP A 75 7.73 -1.11 -10.80
N SER A 76 9.00 -0.76 -10.92
CA SER A 76 9.81 -0.19 -9.83
C SER A 76 9.23 1.12 -9.27
N GLU A 77 8.50 1.91 -10.07
CA GLU A 77 7.84 3.13 -9.58
C GLU A 77 6.67 2.79 -8.66
N LEU A 78 5.83 1.82 -9.05
CA LEU A 78 4.76 1.32 -8.20
C LEU A 78 5.32 0.68 -6.93
N ALA A 79 6.40 -0.09 -7.03
CA ALA A 79 7.06 -0.70 -5.87
C ALA A 79 7.56 0.36 -4.89
N ALA A 80 8.25 1.40 -5.37
CA ALA A 80 8.68 2.52 -4.54
C ALA A 80 7.50 3.23 -3.87
N LYS A 81 6.36 3.39 -4.58
CA LYS A 81 5.15 3.97 -3.99
C LYS A 81 4.56 3.10 -2.88
N LEU A 82 4.49 1.78 -3.08
CA LEU A 82 4.03 0.83 -2.05
C LEU A 82 4.94 0.84 -0.81
N HIS A 83 6.26 0.97 -1.00
CA HIS A 83 7.22 1.15 0.09
C HIS A 83 6.98 2.42 0.88
N ALA A 84 6.78 3.56 0.20
CA ALA A 84 6.48 4.83 0.86
C ALA A 84 5.18 4.74 1.69
N ILE A 85 4.13 4.14 1.13
CA ILE A 85 2.87 3.91 1.82
C ILE A 85 3.09 3.02 3.05
N SER A 86 3.84 1.93 2.94
CA SER A 86 4.12 1.03 4.06
C SER A 86 4.85 1.75 5.22
N ALA A 87 5.88 2.54 4.89
CA ALA A 87 6.61 3.33 5.88
C ALA A 87 5.71 4.39 6.54
N ALA A 88 4.89 5.09 5.75
CA ALA A 88 3.96 6.10 6.25
C ALA A 88 2.87 5.50 7.15
N THR A 89 2.32 4.33 6.78
CA THR A 89 1.36 3.60 7.61
C THR A 89 1.93 3.27 8.98
N ARG A 90 3.17 2.77 9.05
CA ARG A 90 3.84 2.50 10.33
C ARG A 90 4.04 3.77 11.15
N ARG A 91 4.45 4.87 10.52
CA ARG A 91 4.62 6.16 11.22
C ARG A 91 3.30 6.71 11.76
N LEU A 92 2.24 6.64 10.97
CA LEU A 92 0.95 7.28 11.29
C LEU A 92 0.08 6.45 12.25
N PHE A 93 0.23 5.13 12.25
CA PHE A 93 -0.62 4.23 13.03
C PHE A 93 0.14 3.26 13.95
N GLY A 94 1.47 3.25 13.94
CA GLY A 94 2.30 2.27 14.66
C GLY A 94 2.34 2.43 16.19
N GLY A 95 1.92 3.58 16.72
CA GLY A 95 1.93 3.83 18.18
C GLY A 95 3.31 4.21 18.71
#